data_AF-A0A845S249-F1
#
_entry.id   AF-A0A845S249-F1
#
_cell.length_a   1.000
_cell.length_b   1.000
_cell.length_c   1.000
_cell.angle_alpha   90.00
_cell.angle_beta   90.00
_cell.angle_gamma   90.00
#
_symmetry.space_group_name_H-M   'P 1'
#
loop_
_entity.id
_entity.type
_entity.pdbx_description
1 polymer ?
#
loop_
_entity_poly.entity_id
_entity_poly.type
_entity_poly.pdbx_seq_one_letter_code
_entity_poly.pdbx_strand_id
1 'polypeptide(L)' 'MTEFFSEEIRITIQIILIDLVLSADNAVIIGMAASQFKPDIRRKVLIIGTGLAIIFRIIFSLMTAYL' A
#
# COMPACT_ATOMS: atom_id res chain seq x y z
N MET A 1 7.80 -27.80 -14.19
CA MET A 1 6.60 -27.53 -13.35
C MET A 1 7.01 -26.91 -12.03
N THR A 2 7.81 -27.57 -11.19
CA THR A 2 8.28 -27.03 -9.89
C THR A 2 9.10 -25.74 -10.02
N GLU A 3 9.94 -25.62 -11.05
CA GLU A 3 10.72 -24.39 -11.29
C GLU A 3 9.84 -23.20 -11.76
N PHE A 4 8.74 -23.46 -12.45
CA PHE A 4 7.79 -22.41 -12.88
C PHE A 4 7.09 -21.80 -11.65
N PHE A 5 6.61 -22.63 -10.73
CA PHE A 5 6.02 -22.14 -9.47
C PHE A 5 7.04 -21.40 -8.58
N SER A 6 8.31 -21.82 -8.60
CA SER A 6 9.37 -21.13 -7.85
C SER A 6 9.61 -19.69 -8.34
N GLU A 7 9.57 -19.46 -9.65
CA GLU A 7 9.80 -18.12 -10.23
C GLU A 7 8.59 -17.19 -10.04
N GLU A 8 7.35 -17.67 -10.21
CA GLU A 8 6.13 -16.90 -9.94
C GLU A 8 6.07 -16.44 -8.46
N ILE A 9 6.44 -17.32 -7.52
CA ILE A 9 6.51 -17.00 -6.09
C ILE A 9 7.62 -15.97 -5.83
N ARG A 10 8.78 -16.11 -6.47
CA ARG A 10 9.90 -15.17 -6.33
C ARG A 10 9.52 -13.77 -6.80
N ILE A 11 8.87 -13.65 -7.96
CA ILE A 11 8.41 -12.38 -8.53
C ILE A 11 7.35 -11.75 -7.61
N THR A 12 6.37 -12.54 -7.15
CA THR A 12 5.33 -12.05 -6.23
C THR A 12 5.93 -11.49 -4.94
N ILE A 13 6.89 -12.19 -4.34
CA ILE A 13 7.58 -11.72 -3.13
C ILE A 13 8.34 -10.43 -3.41
N GLN A 14 9.04 -10.32 -4.54
CA GLN A 14 9.75 -9.08 -4.91
C GLN A 14 8.78 -7.90 -5.05
N ILE A 15 7.65 -8.09 -5.74
CA ILE A 15 6.63 -7.02 -5.91
C ILE A 15 6.08 -6.59 -4.54
N ILE A 16 5.74 -7.54 -3.67
CA ILE A 16 5.27 -7.23 -2.31
C ILE A 16 6.32 -6.44 -1.51
N LEU A 17 7.59 -6.83 -1.59
CA LEU A 17 8.68 -6.14 -0.90
C LEU A 17 8.87 -4.72 -1.42
N ILE A 18 8.85 -4.52 -2.75
CA ILE A 18 8.94 -3.19 -3.38
C ILE A 18 7.76 -2.33 -2.92
N ASP A 19 6.55 -2.87 -2.97
CA ASP A 19 5.34 -2.13 -2.57
C ASP A 19 5.30 -1.77 -1.09
N LEU A 20 5.87 -2.61 -0.23
CA LEU A 20 5.96 -2.37 1.21
C LEU A 20 6.97 -1.26 1.52
N VAL A 21 8.17 -1.33 0.93
CA VAL A 21 9.22 -0.31 1.12
C VAL A 21 8.75 1.03 0.56
N LEU A 22 8.16 1.05 -0.64
CA LEU A 22 7.70 2.27 -1.30
C LEU A 22 6.51 2.94 -0.59
N SER A 23 5.69 2.17 0.14
CA SER A 23 4.56 2.72 0.92
C SER A 23 4.90 3.10 2.36
N ALA A 24 6.09 2.78 2.86
CA ALA A 24 6.44 2.98 4.26
C ALA A 24 6.28 4.44 4.69
N ASP A 25 6.78 5.39 3.89
CA ASP A 25 6.69 6.83 4.19
C ASP A 25 5.24 7.32 4.24
N ASN A 26 4.40 6.86 3.30
CA ASN A 26 2.99 7.26 3.21
C ASN A 26 2.17 6.73 4.38
N ALA A 27 2.44 5.50 4.84
CA ALA A 27 1.77 4.92 6.00
C ALA A 27 2.12 5.67 7.30
N VAL A 28 3.38 6.08 7.46
CA VAL A 28 3.84 6.87 8.62
C VAL A 28 3.16 8.24 8.65
N ILE A 29 3.06 8.94 7.52
CA ILE A 29 2.36 10.24 7.44
C ILE A 29 0.89 10.12 7.81
N ILE A 30 0.18 9.10 7.30
CA ILE A 30 -1.22 8.84 7.66
C ILE A 30 -1.36 8.54 9.16
N GLY A 31 -0.46 7.74 9.72
CA GLY A 31 -0.44 7.42 11.15
C GLY A 31 -0.17 8.64 12.04
N MET A 32 0.78 9.49 11.65
CA MET A 32 1.09 10.75 12.35
C MET A 32 -0.07 11.73 12.26
N ALA A 33 -0.67 11.93 11.08
CA ALA A 33 -1.85 12.76 10.91
C ALA A 33 -3.02 12.25 11.75
N ALA A 34 -3.28 10.94 11.74
CA ALA A 34 -4.34 10.32 12.52
C ALA A 34 -4.12 10.46 14.05
N SER A 35 -2.87 10.48 14.52
CA SER A 35 -2.53 10.59 15.94
C SER A 35 -2.98 11.90 16.59
N GLN A 36 -3.21 12.95 15.79
CA GLN A 36 -3.67 14.25 16.27
C GLN A 36 -5.19 14.30 16.53
N PHE A 37 -5.94 13.28 16.09
CA PHE A 37 -7.39 13.22 16.28
C PHE A 37 -7.77 12.46 17.56
N LYS A 38 -8.94 12.81 18.12
CA LYS A 38 -9.54 12.09 19.26
C LYS A 38 -9.67 10.58 18.96
N PRO A 39 -9.56 9.69 19.96
CA PRO A 39 -9.59 8.23 19.77
C PRO A 39 -10.79 7.74 18.94
N ASP A 40 -11.95 8.35 19.15
CA ASP A 40 -13.21 8.01 18.47
C ASP A 40 -13.18 8.29 16.96
N ILE A 41 -12.42 9.31 16.55
CA ILE A 41 -12.31 9.78 15.17
C ILE A 41 -11.06 9.19 14.50
N ARG A 42 -10.02 8.89 15.27
CA ARG A 42 -8.73 8.36 14.80
C ARG A 42 -8.88 7.09 13.97
N ARG A 43 -9.73 6.15 14.40
CA ARG A 43 -10.02 4.92 13.62
C ARG A 43 -10.67 5.23 12.27
N LYS A 44 -11.58 6.19 12.23
CA LYS A 44 -12.27 6.61 11.00
C LYS A 44 -11.29 7.29 10.03
N VAL A 45 -10.39 8.13 10.54
CA VAL A 45 -9.34 8.78 9.77
C VAL A 45 -8.36 7.75 9.19
N LEU A 46 -7.94 6.76 9.98
CA LEU A 46 -7.07 5.69 9.48
C LEU A 46 -7.74 4.89 8.36
N ILE A 47 -9.01 4.50 8.54
CA ILE A 47 -9.74 3.72 7.54
C ILE A 47 -9.95 4.51 6.24
N ILE A 48 -10.40 5.77 6.34
CA ILE A 48 -10.62 6.63 5.18
C ILE A 48 -9.29 6.98 4.51
N GLY A 49 -8.27 7.36 5.28
CA GLY A 49 -6.95 7.73 4.76
C GLY A 49 -6.25 6.56 4.07
N THR A 50 -6.24 5.38 4.70
CA THR A 50 -5.67 4.17 4.09
C THR A 50 -6.49 3.73 2.87
N GLY A 51 -7.83 3.80 2.94
CA GLY A 51 -8.71 3.49 1.81
C GLY A 51 -8.45 4.38 0.59
N LEU A 52 -8.34 5.69 0.79
CA LEU A 52 -8.00 6.64 -0.27
C LEU A 52 -6.58 6.39 -0.81
N ALA A 53 -5.60 6.11 0.04
CA ALA A 53 -4.25 5.80 -0.38
C ALA A 53 -4.18 4.56 -1.28
N ILE A 54 -4.95 3.51 -0.96
CA ILE A 54 -5.05 2.30 -1.79
C ILE A 54 -5.71 2.63 -3.14
N ILE A 55 -6.78 3.42 -3.16
CA ILE A 55 -7.44 3.84 -4.41
C ILE A 55 -6.45 4.57 -5.31
N PHE A 56 -5.72 5.55 -4.78
CA PHE A 56 -4.68 6.25 -5.55
C PHE A 56 -3.60 5.30 -6.03
N ARG A 57 -3.17 4.33 -5.22
CA ARG A 57 -2.18 3.32 -5.64
C ARG A 57 -2.68 2.50 -6.83
N ILE A 58 -3.93 2.04 -6.81
CA ILE A 58 -4.53 1.29 -7.93
C ILE A 58 -4.58 2.17 -9.18
N ILE A 59 -5.04 3.42 -9.05
CA ILE A 59 -5.11 4.35 -10.17
C ILE A 59 -3.73 4.58 -10.77
N PHE A 60 -2.72 4.89 -9.96
CA PHE A 60 -1.35 5.12 -10.44
C PHE A 60 -0.74 3.85 -11.04
N SER A 61 -0.93 2.70 -10.42
CA SER A 61 -0.45 1.42 -10.95
C SER A 61 -1.06 1.12 -12.32
N LEU A 62 -2.38 1.32 -12.48
CA LEU A 62 -3.05 1.20 -13.78
C LEU A 62 -2.51 2.22 -14.78
N MET A 63 -2.36 3.48 -14.38
CA MET A 63 -1.79 4.51 -15.26
C MET A 63 -0.39 4.12 -15.75
N THR A 64 0.49 3.65 -14.86
CA THR A 64 1.82 3.16 -15.22
C THR A 64 1.78 1.89 -16.07
N ALA A 65 0.80 1.00 -15.86
CA ALA A 65 0.65 -0.19 -16.70
C ALA A 65 0.19 0.13 -18.14
N TYR A 66 -0.47 1.27 -18.35
CA TYR A 66 -0.96 1.71 -19.66
C TYR A 66 -0.07 2.79 -20.34
N LEU A 67 0.95 3.31 -19.64
CA LEU A 67 1.90 4.32 -20.13
C LEU A 67 3.21 3.67 -20.59
#